data_AF-A0A498Q688-F1
#
_entry.id   AF-A0A498Q688-F1
#
_cell.length_a   1.000
_cell.length_b   1.000
_cell.length_c   1.000
_cell.angle_alpha   90.00
_cell.angle_beta   90.00
_cell.angle_gamma   90.00
#
_symmetry.space_group_name_H-M   'P 1'
#
loop_
_entity.id
_entity.type
_entity.pdbx_description
1 polymer ?
#
loop_
_entity_poly.entity_id
_entity_poly.type
_entity_poly.pdbx_seq_one_letter_code
_entity_poly.pdbx_strand_id
1 'polypeptide(L)' 'MYAGSGQTAVRAQVLYELGPYREHFVGQAAVAFPSADEASRFVQNSAGKWKNCANQTVTVTLSDGRTSRWTFASLNGTP' A
#
# COMPACT_ATOMS: atom_id res chain seq x y z
N MET A 1 -1.60 -1.01 -8.43
CA MET A 1 -1.93 0.20 -7.63
C MET A 1 -1.64 1.48 -8.38
N TYR A 2 -0.38 1.77 -8.78
CA TYR A 2 -0.03 3.04 -9.44
C TYR A 2 -0.21 3.10 -10.96
N ALA A 3 -0.22 1.96 -11.66
CA ALA A 3 -0.46 1.93 -13.10
C ALA A 3 -1.82 2.57 -13.43
N GLY A 4 -1.84 3.49 -14.40
CA GLY A 4 -3.04 4.23 -14.80
C GLY A 4 -3.46 5.37 -13.85
N SER A 5 -2.69 5.67 -12.80
CA SER A 5 -3.01 6.77 -11.87
C SER A 5 -2.62 8.17 -12.35
N GLY A 6 -1.81 8.28 -13.39
CA GLY A 6 -1.25 9.56 -13.86
C GLY A 6 0.01 10.02 -13.12
N GLN A 7 0.59 9.19 -12.24
CA GLN A 7 1.90 9.46 -11.63
C GLN A 7 2.98 9.75 -12.69
N THR A 8 4.00 10.52 -12.31
CA THR A 8 5.17 10.84 -13.17
C THR A 8 6.47 10.24 -12.65
N ALA A 9 6.58 9.98 -11.34
CA ALA A 9 7.75 9.36 -10.74
C ALA A 9 7.40 8.67 -9.42
N VAL A 10 8.20 7.66 -9.07
CA VAL A 10 8.12 6.97 -7.77
C VAL A 10 9.54 6.81 -7.22
N ARG A 11 9.74 7.16 -5.96
CA ARG A 11 10.95 6.83 -5.19
C ARG A 11 10.56 6.01 -3.98
N ALA A 12 11.12 4.81 -3.85
CA ALA A 12 10.78 3.88 -2.78
C ALA A 12 12.03 3.32 -2.09
N GLN A 13 11.87 2.95 -0.83
CA GLN A 13 12.88 2.22 -0.06
C GLN A 13 12.23 1.22 0.87
N VAL A 14 12.95 0.14 1.14
CA VAL A 14 12.57 -0.91 2.08
C VAL A 14 13.68 -1.01 3.11
N LEU A 15 13.32 -0.98 4.39
CA LEU A 15 14.23 -0.99 5.53
C LEU A 15 13.84 -2.14 6.49
N TYR A 16 14.83 -2.85 6.99
CA TYR A 16 14.69 -3.96 7.94
C TYR A 16 16.06 -4.24 8.60
N GLU A 17 16.07 -4.92 9.74
CA GLU A 17 17.31 -5.30 10.42
C GLU A 17 18.12 -6.37 9.68
N LEU A 18 19.44 -6.31 9.82
CA LEU A 18 20.32 -7.38 9.37
C LEU A 18 20.22 -8.57 10.33
N GLY A 19 20.15 -9.78 9.79
CA GLY A 19 20.09 -11.01 10.56
C GLY A 19 19.00 -11.98 10.05
N PRO A 20 18.93 -13.19 10.63
CA PRO A 20 17.97 -14.21 10.21
C PRO A 20 16.53 -13.89 10.62
N TYR A 21 16.34 -13.06 11.64
CA TYR A 21 15.03 -12.65 12.16
C TYR A 21 14.88 -11.14 11.99
N ARG A 22 13.74 -10.73 11.43
CA ARG A 22 13.38 -9.33 11.23
C ARG A 22 12.21 -9.04 12.14
N GLU A 23 12.44 -8.25 13.18
CA GLU A 23 11.38 -7.78 14.07
C GLU A 23 10.58 -6.64 13.39
N HIS A 24 11.26 -5.83 12.56
CA HIS A 24 10.62 -4.72 11.87
C HIS A 24 10.84 -4.79 10.35
N PHE A 25 9.82 -4.32 9.63
CA PHE A 25 9.87 -4.18 8.19
C PHE A 25 9.11 -2.91 7.79
N VAL A 26 9.80 -2.00 7.12
CA VAL A 26 9.21 -0.73 6.67
C VAL A 26 9.41 -0.59 5.17
N GLY A 27 8.31 -0.57 4.43
CA GLY A 27 8.29 -0.08 3.06
C GLY A 27 7.76 1.36 3.04
N GLN A 28 8.49 2.28 2.41
CA GLN A 28 8.04 3.67 2.25
C GLN A 28 8.33 4.18 0.84
N ALA A 29 7.45 5.04 0.32
CA ALA A 29 7.58 5.60 -1.01
C ALA A 29 6.99 7.02 -1.08
N ALA A 30 7.57 7.84 -1.94
CA ALA A 30 7.02 9.11 -2.39
C ALA A 30 6.68 9.02 -3.88
N VAL A 31 5.51 9.53 -4.25
CA VAL A 31 4.98 9.45 -5.62
C VAL A 31 4.67 10.85 -6.11
N ALA A 32 5.26 11.22 -7.25
CA ALA A 32 5.02 12.49 -7.90
C ALA A 32 3.82 12.39 -8.85
N PHE A 33 3.00 13.43 -8.86
CA PHE A 33 1.90 13.63 -9.79
C PHE A 33 2.08 14.98 -10.50
N PRO A 34 1.49 15.17 -11.69
CA PRO A 34 1.57 16.45 -12.41
C PRO A 34 0.96 17.63 -11.64
N SER A 35 0.02 17.37 -10.73
CA SER A 35 -0.57 18.40 -9.86
C SER A 35 -1.00 17.85 -8.49
N ALA A 36 -1.23 18.77 -7.54
CA ALA A 36 -1.74 18.45 -6.21
C ALA A 36 -3.15 17.83 -6.25
N ASP A 37 -4.00 18.27 -7.19
CA ASP A 37 -5.35 17.72 -7.36
C ASP A 37 -5.30 16.25 -7.77
N GLU A 38 -4.36 15.89 -8.64
CA GLU A 38 -4.19 14.50 -9.07
C GLU A 38 -3.65 13.61 -7.97
N ALA A 39 -2.71 14.11 -7.16
CA ALA A 39 -2.24 13.42 -5.97
C ALA A 39 -3.40 13.21 -4.97
N SER A 40 -4.20 14.24 -4.71
CA SER A 40 -5.36 14.18 -3.82
C SER A 40 -6.41 13.17 -4.31
N ARG A 41 -6.73 13.21 -5.60
CA ARG A 41 -7.64 12.27 -6.25
C ARG A 41 -7.15 10.83 -6.14
N PHE A 42 -5.84 10.60 -6.27
CA PHE A 42 -5.26 9.26 -6.08
C PHE A 42 -5.45 8.73 -4.64
N VAL A 43 -5.24 9.57 -3.63
CA VAL A 43 -5.44 9.19 -2.22
C VAL A 43 -6.93 8.92 -1.94
N GLN A 44 -7.84 9.77 -2.42
CA GLN A 44 -9.29 9.57 -2.26
C GLN A 44 -9.76 8.26 -2.92
N ASN A 45 -9.30 7.97 -4.13
CA ASN A 45 -9.59 6.72 -4.83
C ASN A 45 -9.03 5.50 -4.09
N SER A 46 -7.83 5.62 -3.49
CA SER A 46 -7.23 4.58 -2.67
C SER A 46 -8.04 4.32 -1.41
N ALA A 47 -8.48 5.37 -0.72
CA ALA A 47 -9.34 5.26 0.46
C ALA A 47 -10.68 4.58 0.14
N GLY A 48 -11.29 4.89 -1.01
CA GLY A 48 -12.49 4.21 -1.48
C GLY A 48 -12.28 2.69 -1.65
N LYS A 49 -11.15 2.27 -2.21
CA LYS A 49 -10.80 0.85 -2.35
C LYS A 49 -10.55 0.19 -0.99
N TRP A 50 -9.84 0.85 -0.08
CA TRP A 50 -9.56 0.29 1.25
C TRP A 50 -10.81 0.11 2.11
N LYS A 51 -11.80 1.01 1.99
CA LYS A 51 -13.11 0.83 2.64
C LYS A 51 -13.76 -0.50 2.22
N ASN A 52 -13.62 -0.90 0.97
CA ASN A 52 -14.16 -2.18 0.47
C ASN A 52 -13.39 -3.41 0.99
N CYS A 53 -12.22 -3.23 1.60
CA CYS A 53 -11.42 -4.30 2.22
C CYS A 53 -11.52 -4.32 3.74
N ALA A 54 -12.09 -3.28 4.36
CA ALA A 54 -12.15 -3.13 5.81
C ALA A 54 -12.96 -4.27 6.46
N ASN A 55 -12.51 -4.74 7.63
CA ASN A 55 -13.14 -5.82 8.41
C ASN A 55 -13.25 -7.16 7.66
N GLN A 56 -12.38 -7.40 6.66
CA GLN A 56 -12.37 -8.65 5.90
C GLN A 56 -11.05 -9.39 6.06
N THR A 57 -11.11 -10.73 5.93
CA THR A 57 -9.92 -11.57 5.78
C THR A 57 -9.73 -11.94 4.32
N VAL A 58 -8.57 -11.60 3.76
CA VAL A 58 -8.18 -11.95 2.39
C VAL A 58 -7.09 -13.01 2.39
N THR A 59 -7.04 -13.82 1.34
CA THR A 59 -5.91 -14.72 1.08
C THR A 59 -4.98 -14.06 0.08
N VAL A 60 -3.70 -13.96 0.43
CA VAL A 60 -2.63 -13.45 -0.43
C VAL A 60 -1.76 -14.62 -0.85
N THR A 61 -1.57 -14.79 -2.15
CA THR A 61 -0.60 -15.74 -2.72
C THR A 61 0.63 -14.95 -3.15
N LEU A 62 1.77 -15.27 -2.55
CA LEU A 62 3.06 -14.69 -2.90
C LEU A 62 3.55 -15.25 -4.24
N SER A 63 4.49 -14.55 -4.86
CA SER A 63 5.05 -14.95 -6.17
C SER A 63 5.76 -16.31 -6.14
N ASP A 64 6.19 -16.77 -4.96
CA ASP A 64 6.78 -18.10 -4.76
C ASP A 64 5.74 -19.21 -4.46
N GLY A 65 4.45 -18.89 -4.59
CA GLY A 65 3.34 -19.83 -4.41
C GLY A 65 2.88 -20.00 -2.96
N ARG A 66 3.60 -19.47 -1.96
CA ARG A 66 3.14 -19.51 -0.57
C ARG A 66 1.88 -18.66 -0.40
N THR A 67 0.95 -19.15 0.40
CA THR A 67 -0.29 -18.44 0.71
C THR A 67 -0.31 -17.96 2.16
N SER A 68 -0.97 -16.84 2.41
CA SER A 68 -1.14 -16.28 3.76
C SER A 68 -2.48 -15.57 3.88
N ARG A 69 -3.11 -15.64 5.05
CA ARG A 69 -4.38 -14.95 5.33
C ARG A 69 -4.12 -13.67 6.10
N TRP A 70 -4.72 -12.58 5.66
CA TRP A 70 -4.59 -11.25 6.25
C TRP A 70 -5.96 -10.72 6.63
N THR A 71 -6.15 -10.39 7.90
CA THR A 71 -7.39 -9.77 8.39
C THR A 71 -7.18 -8.28 8.55
N PHE A 72 -8.00 -7.49 7.87
CA PHE A 72 -8.00 -6.03 7.98
C PHE A 72 -8.96 -5.58 9.07
N ALA A 73 -8.52 -4.61 9.87
CA ALA A 73 -9.39 -3.88 10.78
C ALA A 73 -10.28 -2.87 10.02
N SER A 74 -11.08 -2.11 10.77
CA SER A 74 -11.79 -0.95 10.24
C SER A 74 -10.80 0.12 9.78
N LEU A 75 -11.12 0.81 8.68
CA LEU A 75 -10.30 1.91 8.18
C LEU A 75 -10.34 3.11 9.15
N ASN A 76 -9.20 3.74 9.40
CA ASN A 76 -9.05 4.93 10.23
C ASN A 76 -8.32 6.06 9.48
N GLY A 77 -8.33 7.27 10.05
CA GLY A 77 -7.76 8.48 9.44
C GLY A 77 -8.66 9.14 8.40
N THR A 78 -8.27 10.33 7.95
CA THR A 78 -8.96 11.09 6.89
C THR A 78 -7.97 11.43 5.77
N PRO A 79 -8.30 11.15 4.51
CA PRO A 79 -7.54 11.57 3.33
C PRO A 79 -7.36 13.09 3.23
#